data_AF-A0A2S1Q8S8-F1
#
_entry.id   AF-A0A2S1Q8S8-F1
#
_cell.length_a   1.000
_cell.length_b   1.000
_cell.length_c   1.000
_cell.angle_alpha   90.00
_cell.angle_beta   90.00
_cell.angle_gamma   90.00
#
_symmetry.space_group_name_H-M   'P 1'
#
loop_
_entity.id
_entity.type
_entity.pdbx_description
1 polymer ?
#
loop_
_entity_poly.entity_id
_entity_poly.type
_entity_poly.pdbx_seq_one_letter_code
_entity_poly.pdbx_strand_id
1 'polypeptide(L)'
;MGGCDSTQKTAQPAAQNEPVVVIEASPEPLKEVLPEEKTDAHKKLIFNTKLSVSPERPNWVLFSNGTHLLFPVGTTKEDMRKTSLGLLQRYNNESFKVRKSPIVKGWVARTPKGIYNYVSLVQASSRLATNKELASIGKQNVMKDKANPVIIHINIPKQ
;
A
#
# COMPACT_ATOMS: atom_id res chain seq x y z
N MET A 1 56.37 -66.44 3.27
CA MET A 1 57.67 -65.83 3.61
C MET A 1 57.38 -64.36 3.88
N GLY A 2 57.17 -63.96 5.14
CA GLY A 2 58.16 -63.27 6.01
C GLY A 2 57.95 -61.75 5.87
N GLY A 3 57.84 -60.90 6.89
CA GLY A 3 57.98 -60.97 8.34
C GLY A 3 58.06 -59.51 8.85
N CYS A 4 57.52 -59.27 10.05
CA CYS A 4 57.85 -58.28 11.09
C CYS A 4 58.36 -56.86 10.73
N ASP A 5 57.63 -55.79 11.09
CA ASP A 5 57.58 -55.10 12.40
C ASP A 5 58.71 -54.07 12.58
N SER A 6 58.35 -52.81 12.89
CA SER A 6 58.98 -51.99 13.95
C SER A 6 58.37 -50.60 14.06
N THR A 7 57.66 -50.43 15.17
CA THR A 7 57.17 -49.25 15.85
C THR A 7 58.24 -48.16 16.09
N GLN A 8 57.87 -46.88 16.01
CA GLN A 8 58.34 -45.89 16.99
C GLN A 8 57.25 -44.85 17.29
N LYS A 9 56.98 -44.73 18.58
CA LYS A 9 55.90 -43.99 19.23
C LYS A 9 56.57 -42.96 20.14
N THR A 10 56.25 -41.67 20.00
CA THR A 10 56.30 -40.60 21.03
C THR A 10 56.06 -39.26 20.32
N ALA A 11 55.33 -38.26 20.80
CA ALA A 11 54.55 -38.04 22.00
C ALA A 11 53.57 -36.88 21.71
N GLN A 12 52.33 -36.94 22.20
CA GLN A 12 51.51 -35.75 22.45
C GLN A 12 51.94 -35.16 23.80
N PRO A 13 51.92 -33.82 23.95
CA PRO A 13 50.74 -33.14 24.51
C PRO A 13 50.55 -31.73 23.89
N ALA A 14 49.48 -30.94 24.03
CA ALA A 14 48.20 -31.03 24.71
C ALA A 14 47.29 -29.92 24.09
N ALA A 15 45.98 -30.16 24.17
CA ALA A 15 44.86 -29.22 24.32
C ALA A 15 45.00 -27.76 23.83
N GLN A 16 44.07 -27.36 22.97
CA GLN A 16 43.14 -26.26 23.29
C GLN A 16 41.86 -26.37 22.44
N ASN A 17 40.73 -26.39 23.15
CA ASN A 17 39.36 -26.39 22.65
C ASN A 17 39.04 -25.06 21.96
N GLU A 18 38.41 -25.11 20.79
CA GLU A 18 37.50 -24.04 20.36
C GLU A 18 36.16 -24.68 19.98
N PRO A 19 35.04 -24.24 20.57
CA PRO A 19 33.73 -24.74 20.21
C PRO A 19 33.31 -24.11 18.87
N VAL A 20 33.07 -24.95 17.87
CA VAL A 20 32.44 -24.53 16.62
C VAL A 20 30.98 -24.21 16.93
N VAL A 21 30.68 -22.92 17.11
CA VAL A 21 29.31 -22.41 17.24
C VAL A 21 28.63 -22.53 15.88
N VAL A 22 27.77 -23.55 15.75
CA VAL A 22 26.83 -23.67 14.64
C VAL A 22 25.77 -22.58 14.83
N ILE A 23 25.91 -21.47 14.11
CA ILE A 23 24.84 -20.48 13.97
C ILE A 23 23.97 -20.95 12.81
N GLU A 24 22.93 -21.73 13.10
CA GLU A 24 21.78 -21.85 12.21
C GLU A 24 21.03 -20.52 12.21
N ALA A 25 21.53 -19.55 11.45
CA ALA A 25 20.77 -18.36 11.13
C ALA A 25 19.69 -18.75 10.13
N SER A 26 18.54 -19.18 10.65
CA SER A 26 17.29 -19.24 9.88
C SER A 26 17.03 -17.84 9.33
N PRO A 27 17.05 -17.62 8.00
CA PRO A 27 16.83 -16.29 7.47
C PRO A 27 15.37 -15.93 7.68
N GLU A 28 15.13 -14.91 8.52
CA GLU A 28 13.81 -14.28 8.64
C GLU A 28 13.31 -13.89 7.24
N PRO A 29 12.02 -14.10 6.93
CA PRO A 29 11.49 -13.76 5.62
C PRO A 29 11.59 -12.24 5.43
N LEU A 30 12.33 -11.85 4.39
CA LEU A 30 12.51 -10.47 3.96
C LEU A 30 11.16 -9.78 3.89
N LYS A 31 10.87 -8.92 4.88
CA LYS A 31 9.80 -7.92 4.76
C LYS A 31 10.20 -7.06 3.59
N GLU A 32 9.42 -7.14 2.53
CA GLU A 32 9.49 -6.24 1.38
C GLU A 32 9.37 -4.81 1.91
N VAL A 33 10.51 -4.13 2.10
CA VAL A 33 10.56 -2.76 2.59
C VAL A 33 10.06 -1.89 1.45
N LEU A 34 8.77 -1.61 1.43
CA LEU A 34 8.23 -0.54 0.61
C LEU A 34 9.07 0.71 0.91
N PRO A 35 9.69 1.36 -0.10
CA PRO A 35 10.60 2.48 0.15
C PRO A 35 9.90 3.52 1.02
N GLU A 36 10.56 3.96 2.09
CA GLU A 36 9.97 4.78 3.17
C GLU A 36 9.22 6.01 2.65
N GLU A 37 9.67 6.60 1.55
CA GLU A 37 9.02 7.70 0.83
C GLU A 37 7.56 7.39 0.42
N LYS A 38 7.29 6.15 -0.03
CA LYS A 38 5.92 5.73 -0.36
C LYS A 38 5.05 5.72 0.89
N THR A 39 5.61 5.37 2.04
CA THR A 39 4.89 5.29 3.31
C THR A 39 4.42 6.67 3.77
N ASP A 40 5.27 7.69 3.66
CA ASP A 40 4.90 9.06 4.03
C ASP A 40 3.94 9.72 3.02
N ALA A 41 4.15 9.46 1.72
CA ALA A 41 3.19 9.86 0.70
C ALA A 41 1.81 9.22 0.94
N HIS A 42 1.76 7.93 1.29
CA HIS A 42 0.52 7.24 1.63
C HIS A 42 -0.12 7.80 2.91
N LYS A 43 0.62 8.07 3.98
CA LYS A 43 0.08 8.70 5.20
C LYS A 43 -0.59 10.04 4.87
N LYS A 44 0.08 10.90 4.08
CA LYS A 44 -0.46 12.19 3.65
C LYS A 44 -1.71 12.02 2.78
N LEU A 45 -1.72 11.03 1.88
CA LEU A 45 -2.88 10.72 1.05
C LEU A 45 -4.07 10.21 1.88
N ILE A 46 -3.82 9.31 2.84
CA ILE A 46 -4.83 8.80 3.79
C ILE A 46 -5.43 9.96 4.58
N PHE A 47 -4.60 10.84 5.14
CA PHE A 47 -5.04 11.99 5.90
C PHE A 47 -5.93 12.94 5.09
N ASN A 48 -5.49 13.34 3.89
CA ASN A 48 -6.27 14.21 3.02
C ASN A 48 -7.55 13.52 2.52
N THR A 49 -7.50 12.22 2.25
CA THR A 49 -8.71 11.47 1.86
C THR A 49 -9.71 11.45 3.01
N LYS A 50 -9.27 11.14 4.24
CA LYS A 50 -10.11 11.14 5.45
C LYS A 50 -10.84 12.48 5.64
N LEU A 51 -10.13 13.59 5.47
CA LEU A 51 -10.72 14.93 5.56
C LEU A 51 -11.70 15.28 4.42
N SER A 52 -11.61 14.57 3.28
CA SER A 52 -12.52 14.76 2.14
C SER A 52 -13.79 13.91 2.22
N VAL A 53 -13.80 12.89 3.09
CA VAL A 53 -14.92 11.99 3.32
C VAL A 53 -15.78 12.51 4.48
N SER A 54 -17.11 12.44 4.35
CA SER A 54 -18.03 12.83 5.42
C SER A 54 -17.89 11.88 6.63
N PRO A 55 -17.87 12.40 7.87
CA PRO A 55 -17.93 11.57 9.08
C PRO A 55 -19.12 10.60 9.12
N GLU A 56 -20.23 10.95 8.46
CA GLU A 56 -21.45 10.12 8.35
C GLU A 56 -21.25 8.87 7.47
N ARG A 57 -20.18 8.84 6.66
CA ARG A 57 -19.83 7.71 5.79
C ARG A 57 -18.45 7.20 6.15
N PRO A 58 -18.31 6.62 7.35
CA PRO A 58 -17.00 6.34 7.89
C PRO A 58 -16.33 5.14 7.23
N ASN A 59 -17.09 4.25 6.58
CA ASN A 59 -16.51 3.07 5.94
C ASN A 59 -16.02 3.42 4.54
N TRP A 60 -14.71 3.33 4.30
CA TRP A 60 -14.14 3.60 2.98
C TRP A 60 -12.85 2.80 2.70
N VAL A 61 -12.59 2.59 1.42
CA VAL A 61 -11.36 1.98 0.89
C VAL A 61 -10.61 3.02 0.07
N LEU A 62 -9.29 3.05 0.16
CA LEU A 62 -8.42 3.94 -0.62
C LEU A 62 -7.30 3.17 -1.29
N PHE A 63 -7.10 3.50 -2.57
CA PHE A 63 -6.05 3.00 -3.42
C PHE A 63 -4.88 3.98 -3.55
N SER A 64 -3.74 3.47 -3.99
CA SER A 64 -2.46 4.19 -4.04
C SER A 64 -2.47 5.49 -4.85
N ASN A 65 -3.32 5.61 -5.89
CA ASN A 65 -3.42 6.84 -6.70
C ASN A 65 -4.58 7.76 -6.27
N GLY A 66 -5.12 7.57 -5.06
CA GLY A 66 -6.13 8.46 -4.48
C GLY A 66 -7.58 8.08 -4.79
N THR A 67 -7.80 6.98 -5.53
CA THR A 67 -9.15 6.46 -5.75
C THR A 67 -9.70 5.93 -4.45
N HIS A 68 -10.90 6.32 -4.09
CA HIS A 68 -11.56 5.82 -2.89
C HIS A 68 -13.05 5.57 -3.12
N LEU A 69 -13.58 4.65 -2.32
CA LEU A 69 -14.97 4.21 -2.37
C LEU A 69 -15.55 4.25 -0.97
N LEU A 70 -16.81 4.66 -0.88
CA LEU A 70 -17.55 4.76 0.37
C LEU A 70 -18.50 3.58 0.49
N PHE A 71 -18.68 3.09 1.71
CA PHE A 71 -19.50 1.93 2.02
C PHE A 71 -20.48 2.26 3.15
N PRO A 72 -21.64 1.57 3.22
CA PRO A 72 -22.52 1.63 4.37
C PRO A 72 -21.84 1.21 5.67
N VAL A 73 -22.34 1.72 6.79
CA VAL A 73 -21.97 1.22 8.12
C VAL A 73 -22.38 -0.25 8.22
N GLY A 74 -21.54 -1.08 8.85
CA GLY A 74 -21.76 -2.53 8.97
C GLY A 74 -21.18 -3.38 7.82
N THR A 75 -20.68 -2.78 6.73
CA THR A 75 -19.95 -3.55 5.71
C THR A 75 -18.63 -4.09 6.27
N THR A 76 -18.36 -5.38 6.07
CA THR A 76 -17.14 -6.01 6.57
C THR A 76 -15.90 -5.56 5.78
N LYS A 77 -14.72 -5.68 6.39
CA LYS A 77 -13.43 -5.35 5.72
C LYS A 77 -13.22 -6.17 4.45
N GLU A 78 -13.63 -7.43 4.47
CA GLU A 78 -13.48 -8.34 3.34
C GLU A 78 -14.42 -7.95 2.20
N ASP A 79 -15.69 -7.66 2.50
CA ASP A 79 -16.66 -7.22 1.49
C ASP A 79 -16.27 -5.89 0.86
N MET A 80 -15.76 -4.95 1.68
CA MET A 80 -15.23 -3.68 1.18
C MET A 80 -14.07 -3.90 0.20
N ARG A 81 -13.13 -4.80 0.54
CA ARG A 81 -12.02 -5.16 -0.35
C ARG A 81 -12.52 -5.79 -1.65
N LYS A 82 -13.36 -6.82 -1.58
CA LYS A 82 -13.89 -7.54 -2.75
C LYS A 82 -14.69 -6.61 -3.66
N THR A 83 -15.59 -5.83 -3.06
CA THR A 83 -16.47 -4.90 -3.79
C THR A 83 -15.68 -3.77 -4.42
N SER A 84 -14.69 -3.21 -3.72
CA SER A 84 -13.87 -2.12 -4.27
C SER A 84 -13.08 -2.56 -5.50
N LEU A 85 -12.44 -3.73 -5.45
CA LEU A 85 -11.76 -4.32 -6.62
C LEU A 85 -12.74 -4.57 -7.76
N GLY A 86 -13.92 -5.14 -7.48
CA GLY A 86 -14.93 -5.41 -8.49
C GLY A 86 -15.46 -4.13 -9.16
N LEU A 87 -15.73 -3.07 -8.39
CA LEU A 87 -16.17 -1.78 -8.93
C LEU A 87 -15.10 -1.13 -9.79
N LEU A 88 -13.85 -1.19 -9.35
CA LEU A 88 -12.72 -0.61 -10.08
C LEU A 88 -12.46 -1.34 -11.41
N GLN A 89 -12.57 -2.66 -11.44
CA GLN A 89 -12.46 -3.43 -12.68
C GLN A 89 -13.58 -3.10 -13.68
N ARG A 90 -14.80 -2.85 -13.19
CA ARG A 90 -15.95 -2.46 -14.02
C ARG A 90 -15.95 -1.00 -14.44
N TYR A 91 -15.04 -0.16 -13.93
CA TYR A 91 -14.92 1.24 -14.34
C TYR A 91 -14.71 1.32 -15.86
N ASN A 92 -15.53 2.12 -16.53
CA ASN A 92 -15.59 2.20 -17.98
C ASN A 92 -15.53 3.65 -18.48
N ASN A 93 -14.52 4.37 -17.99
CA ASN A 93 -14.14 5.68 -18.53
C ASN A 93 -15.20 6.77 -18.28
N GLU A 94 -16.05 6.61 -17.26
CA GLU A 94 -17.15 7.53 -16.95
C GLU A 94 -16.69 8.97 -16.73
N SER A 95 -17.62 9.91 -16.95
CA SER A 95 -17.39 11.33 -16.71
C SER A 95 -17.25 11.63 -15.21
N PHE A 96 -16.36 12.57 -14.91
CA PHE A 96 -16.10 13.04 -13.56
C PHE A 96 -16.67 14.43 -13.34
N LYS A 97 -17.31 14.62 -12.19
CA LYS A 97 -17.63 15.95 -11.64
C LYS A 97 -16.60 16.28 -10.58
N VAL A 98 -16.14 17.53 -10.56
CA VAL A 98 -15.11 17.98 -9.62
C VAL A 98 -15.73 18.92 -8.60
N ARG A 99 -15.35 18.74 -7.34
CA ARG A 99 -15.67 19.67 -6.25
C ARG A 99 -14.39 20.00 -5.50
N LYS A 100 -14.16 21.29 -5.27
CA LYS A 100 -13.12 21.73 -4.33
C LYS A 100 -13.55 21.37 -2.92
N SER A 101 -12.68 20.71 -2.15
CA SER A 101 -12.97 20.49 -0.74
C SER A 101 -12.76 21.79 0.03
N PRO A 102 -13.67 22.17 0.94
CA PRO A 102 -13.46 23.33 1.80
C PRO A 102 -12.36 23.10 2.85
N ILE A 103 -12.02 21.84 3.15
CA ILE A 103 -11.16 21.47 4.29
C ILE A 103 -9.79 20.95 3.82
N VAL A 104 -9.71 20.33 2.63
CA VAL A 104 -8.45 19.75 2.14
C VAL A 104 -7.79 20.58 1.05
N LYS A 105 -6.46 20.56 1.03
CA LYS A 105 -5.64 21.18 -0.01
C LYS A 105 -5.70 20.35 -1.30
N GLY A 106 -6.85 20.37 -1.97
CA GLY A 106 -7.09 19.63 -3.21
C GLY A 106 -8.57 19.59 -3.61
N TRP A 107 -8.87 18.66 -4.50
CA TRP A 107 -10.21 18.47 -5.07
C TRP A 107 -10.63 17.01 -4.99
N VAL A 108 -11.93 16.78 -5.02
CA VAL A 108 -12.52 15.46 -5.17
C VAL A 108 -13.16 15.39 -6.54
N ALA A 109 -12.66 14.52 -7.39
CA ALA A 109 -13.30 14.12 -8.63
C ALA A 109 -14.19 12.90 -8.32
N ARG A 110 -15.46 12.91 -8.75
CA ARG A 110 -16.38 11.78 -8.56
C ARG A 110 -17.11 11.38 -9.83
N THR A 111 -17.36 10.08 -9.97
CA THR A 111 -18.27 9.53 -10.97
C THR A 111 -19.71 9.47 -10.44
N PRO A 112 -20.73 9.35 -11.31
CA PRO A 112 -22.10 9.08 -10.88
C PRO A 112 -22.27 7.76 -10.13
N LYS A 113 -21.39 6.78 -10.37
CA LYS A 113 -21.46 5.44 -9.76
C LYS A 113 -20.74 5.32 -8.41
N GLY A 114 -20.33 6.44 -7.81
CA GLY A 114 -19.73 6.45 -6.48
C GLY A 114 -18.26 6.04 -6.43
N ILE A 115 -17.52 6.20 -7.55
CA ILE A 115 -16.05 6.17 -7.54
C ILE A 115 -15.57 7.60 -7.33
N TYR A 116 -14.75 7.79 -6.30
CA TYR A 116 -14.17 9.08 -5.96
C TYR A 116 -12.66 9.03 -6.16
N ASN A 117 -12.05 10.16 -6.47
CA ASN A 117 -10.61 10.30 -6.53
C ASN A 117 -10.21 11.62 -5.88
N TYR A 118 -9.27 11.56 -4.94
CA TYR A 118 -8.65 12.75 -4.38
C TYR A 118 -7.53 13.22 -5.30
N VAL A 119 -7.63 14.47 -5.75
CA VAL A 119 -6.63 15.15 -6.58
C VAL A 119 -5.93 16.19 -5.73
N SER A 120 -4.64 15.99 -5.48
CA SER A 120 -3.81 16.90 -4.70
C SER A 120 -3.47 18.18 -5.47
N LEU A 121 -3.17 19.25 -4.74
CA LEU A 121 -2.68 20.50 -5.33
C LEU A 121 -1.40 20.33 -6.17
N VAL A 122 -0.52 19.42 -5.74
CA VAL A 122 0.74 19.13 -6.45
C VAL A 122 0.46 18.52 -7.83
N GLN A 123 -0.51 17.60 -7.92
CA GLN A 123 -0.94 17.02 -9.21
C GLN A 123 -1.57 18.06 -10.14
N ALA A 124 -2.25 19.06 -9.58
CA ALA A 124 -2.87 20.15 -10.32
C ALA A 124 -1.87 21.23 -10.79
N SER A 125 -0.56 21.04 -10.57
CA SER A 125 0.52 21.93 -11.06
C SER A 125 0.38 23.41 -10.66
N SER A 126 0.07 23.67 -9.38
CA SER A 126 0.04 24.99 -8.67
C SER A 126 -0.79 26.13 -9.27
N ARG A 127 -1.20 26.05 -10.54
CA ARG A 127 -2.06 26.99 -11.24
C ARG A 127 -3.54 26.67 -10.95
N LEU A 128 -4.41 27.61 -11.28
CA LEU A 128 -5.87 27.47 -11.26
C LEU A 128 -6.31 26.37 -12.26
N ALA A 129 -6.07 25.10 -11.93
CA ALA A 129 -6.49 23.98 -12.74
C ALA A 129 -8.00 24.01 -12.93
N THR A 130 -8.43 23.92 -14.17
CA THR A 130 -9.83 23.90 -14.55
C THR A 130 -10.49 22.61 -14.07
N ASN A 131 -11.82 22.64 -13.89
CA ASN A 131 -12.58 21.43 -13.54
C ASN A 131 -12.38 20.30 -14.57
N LYS A 132 -12.12 20.63 -15.85
CA LYS A 132 -11.87 19.64 -16.91
C LYS A 132 -10.52 18.95 -16.72
N GLU A 133 -9.47 19.70 -16.40
CA GLU A 133 -8.14 19.14 -16.11
C GLU A 133 -8.16 18.28 -14.85
N LEU A 134 -8.80 18.76 -13.78
CA LEU A 134 -8.96 18.02 -12.53
C LEU A 134 -9.76 16.73 -12.73
N ALA A 135 -10.80 16.76 -13.55
CA ALA A 135 -11.57 15.56 -13.93
C ALA A 135 -10.69 14.56 -14.71
N SER A 136 -9.84 15.06 -15.62
CA SER A 136 -8.90 14.24 -16.38
C SER A 136 -7.85 13.58 -15.48
N ILE A 137 -7.28 14.33 -14.52
CA ILE A 137 -6.34 13.78 -13.54
C ILE A 137 -7.01 12.69 -12.70
N GLY A 138 -8.20 12.97 -12.17
CA GLY A 138 -8.96 11.98 -11.38
C GLY A 138 -9.22 10.71 -12.17
N LYS A 139 -9.63 10.84 -13.43
CA LYS A 139 -9.83 9.73 -14.36
C LYS A 139 -8.54 8.93 -14.61
N GLN A 140 -7.43 9.60 -14.87
CA GLN A 140 -6.13 8.94 -15.06
C GLN A 140 -5.71 8.17 -13.81
N ASN A 141 -5.92 8.72 -12.62
CA ASN A 141 -5.64 8.04 -11.37
C ASN A 141 -6.49 6.78 -11.18
N VAL A 142 -7.80 6.84 -11.48
CA VAL A 142 -8.67 5.65 -11.45
C VAL A 142 -8.19 4.59 -12.45
N MET A 143 -7.76 4.99 -13.64
CA MET A 143 -7.21 4.05 -14.63
C MET A 143 -5.90 3.40 -14.15
N LYS A 144 -5.03 4.16 -13.46
CA LYS A 144 -3.82 3.61 -12.84
C LYS A 144 -4.15 2.60 -11.74
N ASP A 145 -5.07 2.95 -10.86
CA ASP A 145 -5.53 2.04 -9.81
C ASP A 145 -6.26 0.81 -10.40
N LYS A 146 -6.95 0.94 -11.54
CA LYS A 146 -7.56 -0.20 -12.25
C LYS A 146 -6.50 -1.15 -12.82
N ALA A 147 -5.44 -0.60 -13.42
CA ALA A 147 -4.36 -1.38 -14.01
C ALA A 147 -3.51 -2.09 -12.94
N ASN A 148 -3.26 -1.43 -11.81
CA ASN A 148 -2.53 -1.99 -10.67
C ASN A 148 -3.22 -1.65 -9.35
N PRO A 149 -4.19 -2.47 -8.90
CA PRO A 149 -5.00 -2.15 -7.73
C PRO A 149 -4.24 -2.40 -6.43
N VAL A 150 -3.63 -1.33 -5.89
CA VAL A 150 -2.96 -1.35 -4.58
C VAL A 150 -3.81 -0.61 -3.55
N ILE A 151 -4.46 -1.36 -2.65
CA ILE A 151 -5.20 -0.81 -1.52
C ILE A 151 -4.21 -0.41 -0.43
N ILE A 152 -4.17 0.88 -0.09
CA ILE A 152 -3.28 1.42 0.95
C ILE A 152 -3.99 1.65 2.28
N HIS A 153 -5.33 1.72 2.28
CA HIS A 153 -6.10 1.90 3.50
C HIS A 153 -7.54 1.37 3.38
N ILE A 154 -8.03 0.79 4.46
CA ILE A 154 -9.44 0.46 4.66
C ILE A 154 -9.83 1.03 6.03
N ASN A 155 -10.71 2.02 6.04
CA ASN A 155 -11.22 2.62 7.27
C ASN A 155 -12.52 1.93 7.67
N ILE A 156 -12.51 1.35 8.87
CA ILE A 156 -13.69 0.90 9.59
C ILE A 156 -13.48 1.40 11.02
N PRO A 157 -14.23 2.40 11.50
CA PRO A 157 -14.12 2.83 12.88
C PRO A 157 -14.42 1.65 13.80
N LYS A 158 -13.69 1.59 14.92
CA LYS A 158 -14.08 0.70 16.01
C LYS A 158 -15.44 1.20 16.53
N GLN A 159 -16.39 0.29 16.65
CA GLN A 159 -17.65 0.53 17.35
C GLN A 159 -17.37 0.72 18.83
#